data_AF-A0A821MVP5-F1
#
_entry.id   AF-A0A821MVP5-F1
#
_cell.length_a   1.000
_cell.length_b   1.000
_cell.length_c   1.000
_cell.angle_alpha   90.00
_cell.angle_beta   90.00
_cell.angle_gamma   90.00
#
_symmetry.space_group_name_H-M   'P 1'
#
loop_
_entity.id
_entity.type
_entity.pdbx_description
1 polymer ?
#
loop_
_entity_poly.entity_id
_entity_poly.type
_entity_poly.pdbx_seq_one_letter_code
_entity_poly.pdbx_strand_id
1 'polypeptide(L)'
;DCTFNELCILLSYTPKLYRLNLLALTENHSHHELIFSLICPNLTYLAIEMAYIRFDEFEMFIMKTKCNLKDLYINALSEDRDYLDSNRWEKLIYNYLIELKEFYLVYPQQIDPESGSITNFKPPDQCNSLFWIDG
;
A
#
# COMPACT_ATOMS: atom_id res chain seq x y z
N ASP A 1 8.03 11.36 13.74
CA ASP A 1 7.46 11.40 12.38
C ASP A 1 8.49 10.93 11.38
N CYS A 2 8.12 9.97 10.55
CA CYS A 2 8.98 9.35 9.53
C CYS A 2 8.29 9.54 8.18
N THR A 3 8.98 10.17 7.24
CA THR A 3 8.51 10.30 5.87
C THR A 3 8.77 9.01 5.09
N PHE A 4 8.04 8.83 4.00
CA PHE A 4 8.24 7.70 3.10
C PHE A 4 9.67 7.63 2.52
N ASN A 5 10.31 8.78 2.27
CA ASN A 5 11.70 8.83 1.82
C ASN A 5 12.69 8.34 2.89
N GLU A 6 12.50 8.77 4.15
CA GLU A 6 13.34 8.32 5.28
C GLU A 6 13.20 6.82 5.52
N LEU A 7 11.99 6.29 5.35
CA LEU A 7 11.76 4.84 5.38
C LEU A 7 12.58 4.13 4.30
N CYS A 8 12.55 4.59 3.05
CA CYS A 8 13.35 3.98 1.98
C CYS A 8 14.85 4.01 2.29
N ILE A 9 15.36 5.11 2.84
CA ILE A 9 16.75 5.21 3.29
C ILE A 9 17.03 4.16 4.37
N LEU A 10 16.17 4.06 5.38
CA LEU A 10 16.34 3.10 6.48
C LEU A 10 16.37 1.65 5.95
N LEU A 11 15.47 1.31 5.04
CA LEU A 11 15.40 -0.01 4.44
C LEU A 11 16.63 -0.36 3.59
N SER A 12 17.29 0.64 2.99
CA SER A 12 18.56 0.43 2.27
C SER A 12 19.69 -0.07 3.18
N TYR A 13 19.64 0.25 4.47
CA TYR A 13 20.59 -0.23 5.48
C TYR A 13 20.15 -1.54 6.16
N THR A 14 18.94 -2.04 5.88
CA THR A 14 18.40 -3.26 6.50
C THR A 14 18.02 -4.33 5.47
N PRO A 15 18.95 -4.84 4.64
CA PRO A 15 18.63 -5.80 3.57
C PRO A 15 18.16 -7.19 4.07
N LYS A 16 18.38 -7.48 5.35
CA LYS A 16 17.93 -8.71 6.03
C LYS A 16 16.58 -8.54 6.75
N LEU A 17 15.89 -7.41 6.54
CA LEU A 17 14.60 -7.20 7.17
C LEU A 17 13.59 -8.20 6.61
N TYR A 18 12.91 -8.93 7.50
CA TYR A 18 11.89 -9.92 7.15
C TYR A 18 10.47 -9.41 7.29
N ARG A 19 10.24 -8.51 8.25
CA ARG A 19 8.94 -7.94 8.57
C ARG A 19 9.05 -6.44 8.73
N LEU A 20 8.15 -5.72 8.09
CA LEU A 20 8.02 -4.27 8.23
C LEU A 20 6.57 -3.95 8.63
N ASN A 21 6.41 -3.19 9.71
CA ASN A 21 5.12 -2.59 10.07
C ASN A 21 5.29 -1.06 10.15
N LEU A 22 4.46 -0.34 9.41
CA LEU A 22 4.45 1.11 9.29
C LEU A 22 3.15 1.62 9.88
N LEU A 23 3.21 2.26 11.04
CA LEU A 23 2.00 2.60 11.82
C LEU A 23 1.52 4.06 11.68
N ALA A 24 2.29 4.90 10.97
CA ALA A 24 1.91 6.26 10.58
C ALA A 24 3.10 6.88 9.83
N LEU A 25 3.00 7.00 8.52
CA LEU A 25 3.92 7.84 7.76
C LEU A 25 3.32 9.23 7.61
N THR A 26 4.14 10.25 7.86
CA THR A 26 3.75 11.63 7.57
C THR A 26 3.76 11.86 6.07
N GLU A 27 2.82 12.67 5.60
CA GLU A 27 2.69 13.05 4.20
C GLU A 27 4.03 13.60 3.69
N ASN A 28 4.44 13.12 2.52
CA ASN A 28 5.67 13.57 1.90
C ASN A 28 5.33 14.68 0.91
N HIS A 29 5.60 15.94 1.28
CA HIS A 29 5.38 17.09 0.38
C HIS A 29 6.37 17.17 -0.78
N SER A 30 7.33 16.23 -0.87
CA SER A 30 8.39 16.24 -1.86
C SER A 30 8.24 15.10 -2.86
N HIS A 31 7.96 15.43 -4.13
CA HIS A 31 7.91 14.49 -5.27
C HIS A 31 9.30 14.03 -5.72
N HIS A 32 10.24 13.79 -4.79
CA HIS A 32 11.54 13.28 -5.18
C HIS A 32 11.36 11.84 -5.67
N GLU A 33 11.68 11.61 -6.94
CA GLU A 33 11.87 10.26 -7.48
C GLU A 33 12.81 9.51 -6.52
N LEU A 34 12.40 8.36 -6.00
CA LEU A 34 13.27 7.54 -5.16
C LEU A 34 14.48 7.11 -6.00
N ILE A 35 15.61 7.81 -5.90
CA ILE A 35 16.83 7.57 -6.71
C ILE A 35 17.56 6.28 -6.27
N PHE A 36 17.18 5.67 -5.15
CA PHE A 36 17.92 4.55 -4.57
C PHE A 36 17.41 3.18 -5.03
N SER A 37 18.34 2.26 -5.30
CA SER A 37 18.05 0.84 -5.50
C SER A 37 17.74 0.21 -4.14
N LEU A 38 16.46 0.14 -3.79
CA LEU A 38 16.03 -0.49 -2.57
C LEU A 38 15.89 -2.00 -2.82
N ILE A 39 16.71 -2.86 -2.20
CA ILE A 39 16.61 -4.31 -2.41
C ILE A 39 16.38 -4.99 -1.07
N CYS A 40 15.17 -5.52 -0.87
CA CYS A 40 14.72 -6.17 0.37
C CYS A 40 14.18 -7.58 0.08
N PRO A 41 15.03 -8.50 -0.42
CA PRO A 41 14.58 -9.80 -0.94
C PRO A 41 14.04 -10.72 0.17
N ASN A 42 14.42 -10.43 1.43
CA ASN A 42 13.99 -11.18 2.61
C ASN A 42 12.66 -10.67 3.18
N LEU A 43 12.17 -9.52 2.73
CA LEU A 43 10.94 -8.94 3.25
C LEU A 43 9.77 -9.81 2.79
N THR A 44 9.16 -10.52 3.73
CA THR A 44 8.02 -11.41 3.48
C THR A 44 6.72 -10.88 4.06
N TYR A 45 6.78 -9.92 4.99
CA TYR A 45 5.62 -9.33 5.64
C TYR A 45 5.69 -7.81 5.56
N LEU A 46 4.62 -7.18 5.08
CA LEU A 46 4.45 -5.74 5.05
C LEU A 46 3.08 -5.38 5.61
N ALA A 47 3.07 -4.57 6.68
CA ALA A 47 1.87 -3.90 7.16
C ALA A 47 2.04 -2.38 7.00
N ILE A 48 1.06 -1.75 6.36
CA ILE A 48 0.94 -0.31 6.21
C ILE A 48 -0.35 0.09 6.90
N GLU A 49 -0.24 0.75 8.04
CA GLU A 49 -1.36 1.23 8.82
C GLU A 49 -1.29 2.75 8.94
N MET A 50 -2.40 3.42 8.68
CA MET A 50 -2.54 4.86 8.95
C MET A 50 -1.50 5.74 8.24
N ALA A 51 -0.98 5.26 7.10
CA ALA A 51 0.06 5.94 6.36
C ALA A 51 -0.53 6.76 5.21
N TYR A 52 -0.11 8.02 5.10
CA TYR A 52 -0.43 8.88 3.94
C TYR A 52 0.45 8.52 2.75
N ILE A 53 0.28 7.31 2.22
CA ILE A 53 1.00 6.82 1.03
C ILE A 53 0.01 6.73 -0.12
N ARG A 54 0.27 7.45 -1.20
CA ARG A 54 -0.53 7.34 -2.43
C ARG A 54 -0.27 5.99 -3.10
N PHE A 55 -1.24 5.45 -3.82
CA PHE A 55 -1.09 4.16 -4.46
C PHE A 55 0.13 4.12 -5.40
N ASP A 56 0.39 5.18 -6.16
CA ASP A 56 1.56 5.28 -7.04
C ASP A 56 2.89 5.15 -6.28
N GLU A 57 2.96 5.68 -5.07
CA GLU A 57 4.16 5.62 -4.21
C GLU A 57 4.35 4.20 -3.66
N PHE A 58 3.25 3.56 -3.26
CA PHE A 58 3.25 2.16 -2.86
C PHE A 58 3.60 1.22 -4.03
N GLU A 59 3.05 1.44 -5.22
CA GLU A 59 3.38 0.67 -6.41
C GLU A 59 4.86 0.80 -6.75
N MET A 60 5.39 2.03 -6.74
CA MET A 60 6.82 2.27 -6.93
C MET A 60 7.67 1.60 -5.85
N PHE A 61 7.23 1.57 -4.59
CA PHE A 61 7.90 0.85 -3.50
C PHE A 61 8.06 -0.63 -3.82
N ILE A 62 6.97 -1.29 -4.17
CA ILE A 62 6.94 -2.73 -4.47
C ILE A 62 7.83 -3.04 -5.68
N MET A 63 7.74 -2.24 -6.74
CA MET A 63 8.56 -2.41 -7.94
C MET A 63 10.07 -2.29 -7.64
N LYS A 64 10.44 -1.36 -6.75
CA LYS A 64 11.85 -1.11 -6.43
C LYS A 64 12.40 -2.15 -5.45
N THR A 65 11.67 -2.48 -4.39
CA THR A 65 12.12 -3.37 -3.30
C THR A 65 12.49 -4.78 -3.75
N LYS A 66 11.88 -5.29 -4.83
CA LYS A 66 12.01 -6.70 -5.27
C LYS A 66 11.78 -7.67 -4.10
N CYS A 67 10.82 -7.34 -3.24
CA CYS A 67 10.48 -8.14 -2.07
C CYS A 67 9.75 -9.42 -2.47
N ASN A 68 9.90 -10.47 -1.67
CA ASN A 68 9.16 -11.72 -1.81
C ASN A 68 8.03 -11.76 -0.78
N LEU A 69 7.13 -10.76 -0.86
CA LEU A 69 6.05 -10.63 0.10
C LEU A 69 5.12 -11.83 0.03
N LYS A 70 4.77 -12.33 1.21
CA LYS A 70 3.80 -13.40 1.43
C LYS A 70 2.55 -12.84 2.10
N ASP A 71 2.73 -11.87 2.98
CA ASP A 71 1.67 -11.24 3.73
C ASP A 71 1.69 -9.73 3.47
N LEU A 72 0.58 -9.19 2.98
CA LEU A 72 0.37 -7.77 2.77
C LEU A 72 -0.87 -7.30 3.52
N TYR A 73 -0.68 -6.38 4.45
CA TYR A 73 -1.76 -5.71 5.16
C TYR A 73 -1.72 -4.20 4.89
N ILE A 74 -2.84 -3.64 4.46
CA ILE A 74 -2.98 -2.21 4.18
C ILE A 74 -4.24 -1.70 4.86
N ASN A 75 -4.06 -0.73 5.74
CA ASN A 75 -5.12 0.10 6.29
C ASN A 75 -4.90 1.52 5.79
N ALA A 76 -5.48 1.80 4.62
CA ALA A 76 -5.31 3.06 3.91
C ALA A 76 -6.25 4.11 4.51
N LEU A 77 -5.70 5.08 5.24
CA LEU A 77 -6.44 6.27 5.68
C LEU A 77 -6.53 7.34 4.58
N SER A 78 -5.99 7.09 3.39
CA SER A 78 -5.91 8.08 2.33
C SER A 78 -7.26 8.25 1.63
N GLU A 79 -7.54 9.49 1.21
CA GLU A 79 -8.61 9.80 0.25
C GLU A 79 -8.32 9.24 -1.16
N ASP A 80 -7.18 8.57 -1.32
CA ASP A 80 -6.73 8.00 -2.58
C ASP A 80 -7.57 6.78 -2.95
N ARG A 81 -8.49 7.00 -3.88
CA ARG A 81 -9.42 5.98 -4.37
C ARG A 81 -8.74 4.94 -5.24
N ASP A 82 -7.49 5.14 -5.64
CA ASP A 82 -6.77 4.17 -6.46
C ASP A 82 -6.50 2.87 -5.70
N TYR A 83 -6.53 2.89 -4.36
CA TYR A 83 -6.55 1.68 -3.54
C TYR A 83 -7.79 0.81 -3.77
N LEU A 84 -8.86 1.33 -4.35
CA LEU A 84 -10.09 0.60 -4.69
C LEU A 84 -10.11 0.09 -6.14
N ASP A 85 -9.10 0.43 -6.96
CA ASP A 85 -9.01 -0.05 -8.34
C ASP A 85 -8.48 -1.49 -8.38
N SER A 86 -9.38 -2.43 -8.63
CA SER A 86 -9.08 -3.86 -8.79
C SER A 86 -8.05 -4.15 -9.88
N ASN A 87 -8.11 -3.44 -11.01
CA ASN A 87 -7.21 -3.72 -12.14
C ASN A 87 -5.78 -3.31 -11.81
N ARG A 88 -5.60 -2.25 -11.01
CA ARG A 88 -4.27 -1.84 -10.54
C ARG A 88 -3.69 -2.88 -9.59
N TRP A 89 -4.49 -3.34 -8.63
CA TRP A 89 -4.11 -4.41 -7.71
C TRP A 89 -3.72 -5.69 -8.43
N GLU A 90 -4.57 -6.16 -9.36
CA GLU A 90 -4.32 -7.36 -10.14
C GLU A 90 -2.99 -7.27 -10.90
N LYS A 91 -2.74 -6.15 -11.59
CA LYS A 91 -1.48 -5.93 -12.30
C LYS A 91 -0.28 -5.90 -11.37
N LEU A 92 -0.38 -5.22 -10.22
CA LEU A 92 0.71 -5.12 -9.26
C LEU A 92 1.05 -6.49 -8.69
N ILE A 93 0.03 -7.27 -8.29
CA ILE A 93 0.21 -8.59 -7.69
C ILE A 93 0.79 -9.56 -8.72
N TYR A 94 0.20 -9.63 -9.91
CA TYR A 94 0.64 -10.55 -10.95
C TYR A 94 2.09 -10.30 -11.40
N ASN A 95 2.50 -9.02 -11.46
CA ASN A 95 3.84 -8.67 -11.97
C ASN A 95 4.92 -8.67 -10.89
N TYR A 96 4.58 -8.36 -9.63
CA TYR A 96 5.59 -8.05 -8.60
C TYR A 96 5.40 -8.79 -7.28
N LEU A 97 4.21 -9.31 -6.97
CA LEU A 97 3.90 -9.99 -5.70
C LEU A 97 3.51 -11.45 -5.94
N ILE A 98 4.26 -12.16 -6.79
CA ILE A 98 3.95 -13.54 -7.19
C ILE A 98 3.95 -14.56 -6.04
N GLU A 99 4.62 -14.23 -4.92
CA GLU A 99 4.69 -15.08 -3.72
C GLU A 99 3.62 -14.72 -2.67
N LEU A 100 2.73 -13.78 -2.98
CA LEU A 100 1.71 -13.28 -2.06
C LEU A 100 0.69 -14.39 -1.78
N LYS A 101 0.43 -14.61 -0.48
CA LYS A 101 -0.50 -15.62 0.02
C LYS A 101 -1.70 -14.98 0.69
N GLU A 102 -1.43 -13.92 1.44
CA GLU A 102 -2.41 -13.24 2.27
C GLU A 102 -2.42 -11.77 1.92
N PHE A 103 -3.59 -11.25 1.56
CA PHE A 103 -3.81 -9.85 1.23
C PHE A 103 -5.01 -9.31 2.00
N TYR A 104 -4.77 -8.26 2.77
CA TYR A 104 -5.80 -7.60 3.57
C TYR A 104 -5.78 -6.11 3.25
N LEU A 105 -6.92 -5.61 2.76
CA LEU A 105 -7.14 -4.19 2.51
C LEU A 105 -8.30 -3.69 3.37
N VAL A 106 -8.01 -2.70 4.21
CA VAL A 106 -8.97 -1.94 4.99
C VAL A 106 -8.99 -0.52 4.44
N TYR A 107 -10.14 -0.09 3.96
CA TYR A 107 -10.38 1.27 3.46
C TYR A 107 -11.56 1.86 4.24
N PRO A 108 -11.33 2.58 5.34
CA PRO A 108 -12.40 3.19 6.10
C PRO A 108 -13.08 4.26 5.26
N GLN A 109 -14.38 4.11 5.04
CA GLN A 109 -15.19 5.17 4.45
C GLN A 109 -15.13 6.38 5.39
N GLN A 110 -14.62 7.52 4.91
CA GLN A 110 -14.72 8.76 5.66
C GLN A 110 -16.19 9.13 5.77
N ILE A 111 -16.72 9.05 7.00
CA ILE A 111 -18.03 9.59 7.34
C ILE A 111 -17.82 11.09 7.46
N ASP A 112 -18.50 11.87 6.61
CA ASP A 112 -18.52 13.32 6.71
C ASP A 112 -19.16 13.72 8.06
N PRO A 113 -18.39 14.33 8.98
CA PRO A 113 -18.88 14.66 10.31
C PRO A 113 -19.94 15.78 10.29
N GLU A 114 -20.04 16.58 9.22
CA GLU A 114 -21.01 17.67 9.12
C GLU A 114 -22.38 17.22 8.60
N SER A 115 -22.43 16.22 7.71
CA SER A 115 -23.69 15.75 7.15
C SER A 115 -24.34 14.62 7.95
N GLY A 116 -23.58 13.90 8.80
CA GLY A 116 -24.05 12.67 9.46
C GLY A 116 -24.52 11.59 8.47
N SER A 117 -24.32 11.85 7.18
CA SER A 117 -24.63 10.95 6.08
C SER A 117 -23.33 10.24 5.78
N ILE A 118 -23.40 8.90 5.77
CA ILE A 118 -22.49 8.13 4.94
C ILE A 118 -22.65 8.76 3.56
N THR A 119 -21.61 9.38 3.00
CA THR A 119 -21.64 9.75 1.60
C THR A 119 -21.89 8.44 0.88
N ASN A 120 -23.11 8.28 0.34
CA ASN A 120 -23.52 7.11 -0.42
C ASN A 120 -22.70 7.11 -1.71
N PHE A 121 -21.40 6.84 -1.60
CA PHE A 121 -20.67 6.27 -2.69
C PHE A 121 -21.33 4.92 -2.89
N LYS A 122 -21.98 4.75 -4.04
CA LYS A 122 -22.16 3.42 -4.63
C LYS A 122 -20.89 2.63 -4.30
N PRO A 123 -20.96 1.39 -3.77
CA PRO A 123 -19.78 0.55 -3.74
C PRO A 123 -19.17 0.68 -5.13
N PRO A 124 -17.91 1.12 -5.23
CA PRO A 124 -17.36 1.48 -6.53
C PRO A 124 -17.61 0.26 -7.41
N ASP A 125 -18.18 0.48 -8.60
CA ASP A 125 -18.45 -0.61 -9.54
C ASP A 125 -17.17 -1.44 -9.86
N GLN A 126 -16.01 -0.99 -9.35
CA GLN A 126 -14.67 -1.58 -9.34
C GLN A 126 -14.46 -2.74 -8.34
N CYS A 127 -15.30 -2.87 -7.30
CA CYS A 127 -15.33 -4.05 -6.42
C CYS A 127 -16.10 -5.23 -7.04
N ASN A 128 -16.54 -5.11 -8.30
CA ASN A 128 -17.16 -6.20 -9.05
C ASN A 128 -16.14 -7.05 -9.83
N SER A 129 -14.85 -6.75 -9.72
CA SER A 129 -13.82 -7.63 -10.28
C SER A 129 -13.85 -8.97 -9.54
N LEU A 130 -13.75 -10.07 -10.31
CA LEU A 130 -13.60 -11.43 -9.77
C LEU A 130 -12.45 -11.52 -8.77
N PHE A 131 -11.43 -10.68 -8.92
CA PHE A 131 -10.33 -10.55 -7.99
C PHE A 131 -10.77 -10.35 -6.53
N TRP A 132 -11.85 -9.59 -6.28
CA TRP A 132 -12.35 -9.36 -4.92
C TRP A 132 -13.41 -10.38 -4.48
N ILE A 133 -14.00 -11.13 -5.42
CA ILE A 133 -15.19 -11.96 -5.20
C ILE A 133 -14.82 -13.43 -4.97
N ASP A 134 -13.73 -13.92 -5.57
CA ASP A 134 -13.30 -15.34 -5.50
C ASP A 134 -12.16 -15.61 -4.48
N GLY A 135 -12.11 -14.84 -3.38
CA GLY A 135 -11.14 -15.02 -2.28
C GLY A 135 -11.64 -15.91 -1.14
#